data_AF-K1T8G4-F1
#
_entry.id   AF-K1T8G4-F1
#
_cell.length_a   1.000
_cell.length_b   1.000
_cell.length_c   1.000
_cell.angle_alpha   90.00
_cell.angle_beta   90.00
_cell.angle_gamma   90.00
#
_symmetry.space_group_name_H-M   'P 1'
#
loop_
_entity.id
_entity.type
_entity.pdbx_description
1 polymer ?
#
loop_
_entity_poly.entity_id
_entity_poly.type
_entity_poly.pdbx_seq_one_letter_code
_entity_poly.pdbx_strand_id
1 'polypeptide(L)'
;MIETELCTFSTEACRIAARNGVTRVELCASPYEGGTTPSAAAIRAARRIEGLQLSVMIRPRGGDFLYTDEEFEQMLEEVRFARACGADCVVAGLLTPDGRIDEHR
;
A
#
# COMPACT_ATOMS: atom_id res chain seq x y z
N MET A 1 7.17 23.55 5.28
CA MET A 1 5.89 23.04 4.71
C MET A 1 5.67 21.67 5.33
N ILE A 2 4.46 21.31 5.74
CA ILE A 2 4.17 19.99 6.31
C ILE A 2 3.89 19.03 5.14
N GLU A 3 4.51 17.86 5.12
CA GLU A 3 4.17 16.79 4.19
C GLU A 3 2.94 16.03 4.69
N THR A 4 1.95 15.83 3.81
CA THR A 4 0.71 15.11 4.12
C THR A 4 0.56 13.93 3.19
N GLU A 5 0.30 12.75 3.76
CA GLU A 5 -0.13 11.56 3.03
C GLU A 5 -1.58 11.23 3.40
N LEU A 6 -2.40 10.87 2.40
CA LEU A 6 -3.77 10.42 2.61
C LEU A 6 -3.93 8.93 2.30
N CYS A 7 -4.43 8.17 3.25
CA CYS A 7 -4.86 6.79 3.02
C CYS A 7 -6.15 6.77 2.18
N THR A 8 -6.15 5.97 1.12
CA THR A 8 -7.22 5.90 0.13
C THR A 8 -7.61 4.46 -0.19
N PHE A 9 -8.90 4.21 -0.38
CA PHE A 9 -9.44 2.89 -0.71
C PHE A 9 -10.11 2.84 -2.09
N SER A 10 -9.97 3.90 -2.87
CA SER A 10 -10.49 3.98 -4.24
C SER A 10 -9.72 4.98 -5.08
N THR A 11 -9.74 4.78 -6.39
CA THR A 11 -9.12 5.72 -7.34
C THR A 11 -9.82 7.08 -7.33
N GLU A 12 -11.10 7.14 -6.96
CA GLU A 12 -11.81 8.41 -6.83
C GLU A 12 -11.30 9.21 -5.63
N ALA A 13 -11.04 8.55 -4.49
CA ALA A 13 -10.42 9.20 -3.34
C ALA A 13 -9.01 9.73 -3.70
N CYS A 14 -8.21 8.98 -4.48
CA CYS A 14 -6.93 9.47 -4.99
C CYS A 14 -7.08 10.76 -5.84
N ARG A 15 -8.10 10.83 -6.71
CA ARG A 15 -8.36 12.03 -7.53
C ARG A 15 -8.78 13.22 -6.67
N ILE A 16 -9.65 12.99 -5.69
CA ILE A 16 -10.07 14.03 -4.75
C ILE A 16 -8.86 14.55 -3.97
N ALA A 17 -7.97 13.67 -3.51
CA ALA A 17 -6.73 14.03 -2.82
C ALA A 17 -5.87 14.97 -3.67
N ALA A 18 -5.56 14.55 -4.91
CA ALA A 18 -4.75 15.34 -5.84
C ALA A 18 -5.38 16.73 -6.13
N ARG A 19 -6.70 16.79 -6.33
CA ARG A 19 -7.43 18.06 -6.55
C ARG A 19 -7.39 19.02 -5.37
N ASN A 20 -7.21 18.51 -4.15
CA ASN A 20 -7.13 19.30 -2.92
C ASN A 20 -5.68 19.57 -2.48
N GLY A 21 -4.70 19.31 -3.35
CA GLY A 21 -3.29 19.63 -3.09
C GLY A 21 -2.56 18.62 -2.20
N VAL A 22 -3.13 17.43 -1.96
CA VAL A 22 -2.40 16.34 -1.31
C VAL A 22 -1.39 15.77 -2.31
N THR A 23 -0.12 15.75 -1.92
CA THR A 23 0.99 15.36 -2.80
C THR A 23 1.30 13.87 -2.76
N ARG A 24 0.86 13.15 -1.72
CA ARG A 24 1.08 11.70 -1.57
C ARG A 24 -0.17 10.98 -1.09
N VAL A 25 -0.45 9.81 -1.67
CA VAL A 25 -1.48 8.90 -1.17
C VAL A 25 -0.90 7.53 -0.89
N GLU A 26 -1.49 6.85 0.08
CA GLU A 26 -1.37 5.41 0.25
C GLU A 26 -2.63 4.76 -0.33
N LEU A 27 -2.48 3.86 -1.30
CA LEU A 27 -3.58 3.09 -1.87
C LEU A 27 -3.69 1.74 -1.19
N CYS A 28 -4.87 1.48 -0.62
CA CYS A 28 -5.24 0.28 0.11
C CYS A 28 -6.49 -0.38 -0.49
N ALA A 29 -6.73 -1.64 -0.14
CA ALA A 29 -8.01 -2.32 -0.27
C ALA A 29 -8.59 -2.70 1.11
N SER A 30 -9.80 -3.25 1.14
CA SER A 30 -10.41 -3.85 2.34
C SER A 30 -10.39 -2.93 3.59
N PRO A 31 -11.17 -1.83 3.61
CA PRO A 31 -11.13 -0.85 4.69
C PRO A 31 -11.48 -1.42 6.08
N TYR A 32 -12.37 -2.42 6.14
CA TYR A 32 -12.74 -3.06 7.39
C TYR A 32 -11.64 -3.96 7.98
N GLU A 33 -10.64 -4.33 7.18
CA GLU A 33 -9.45 -5.05 7.63
C GLU A 33 -8.31 -4.10 8.05
N GLY A 34 -8.53 -2.78 7.96
CA GLY A 34 -7.51 -1.75 8.20
C GLY A 34 -6.55 -1.52 7.03
N GLY A 35 -6.82 -2.11 5.85
CA GLY A 35 -5.96 -1.99 4.67
C GLY A 35 -5.27 -3.29 4.28
N THR A 36 -5.49 -3.75 3.04
CA THR A 36 -4.77 -4.86 2.41
C THR A 36 -4.23 -4.46 1.04
N THR A 37 -3.42 -5.32 0.43
CA THR A 37 -2.88 -5.09 -0.92
C THR A 37 -4.00 -4.84 -1.94
N PRO A 38 -3.99 -3.70 -2.66
CA PRO A 38 -4.97 -3.43 -3.70
C PRO A 38 -4.68 -4.21 -4.99
N SER A 39 -5.70 -4.42 -5.81
CA SER A 39 -5.51 -5.09 -7.11
C SER A 39 -4.60 -4.29 -8.06
N ALA A 40 -3.88 -5.00 -8.95
CA ALA A 40 -3.06 -4.37 -9.98
C ALA A 40 -3.83 -3.37 -10.87
N ALA A 41 -5.11 -3.63 -11.12
CA ALA A 41 -5.98 -2.73 -11.86
C ALA A 41 -6.20 -1.39 -11.12
N ALA A 42 -6.38 -1.43 -9.80
CA ALA A 42 -6.52 -0.24 -8.97
C ALA A 42 -5.22 0.57 -8.95
N ILE A 43 -4.07 -0.08 -8.78
CA ILE A 43 -2.75 0.58 -8.77
C ILE A 43 -2.51 1.29 -10.11
N ARG A 44 -2.70 0.60 -11.23
CA ARG A 44 -2.53 1.20 -12.58
C ARG A 44 -3.48 2.37 -12.82
N ALA A 45 -4.70 2.30 -12.31
CA ALA A 45 -5.67 3.37 -12.44
C ALA A 45 -5.29 4.59 -11.58
N ALA A 46 -4.79 4.38 -10.36
CA ALA A 46 -4.30 5.46 -9.49
C ALA A 46 -3.03 6.11 -10.06
N ARG A 47 -2.11 5.32 -10.63
CA ARG A 47 -0.88 5.83 -11.26
C ARG A 47 -1.14 6.82 -12.39
N ARG A 48 -2.27 6.70 -13.10
CA ARG A 48 -2.65 7.65 -14.16
C ARG A 48 -3.04 9.03 -13.64
N ILE A 49 -3.14 9.22 -12.32
CA ILE A 49 -3.40 10.52 -11.70
C ILE A 49 -2.07 11.26 -11.62
N GLU A 50 -1.97 12.34 -12.39
CA GLU A 50 -0.77 13.17 -12.47
C GLU A 50 -0.55 13.98 -11.19
N GLY A 51 0.72 14.27 -10.89
CA GLY A 51 1.09 15.11 -9.73
C GLY A 51 0.95 14.45 -8.36
N LEU A 52 0.64 13.15 -8.31
CA LEU A 52 0.44 12.40 -7.08
C LEU A 52 1.55 11.35 -6.90
N GLN A 53 2.22 11.36 -5.73
CA GLN A 53 3.06 10.26 -5.30
C GLN A 53 2.17 9.11 -4.80
N LEU A 54 2.44 7.90 -5.27
CA LEU A 54 1.64 6.72 -5.03
C LEU A 54 2.41 5.70 -4.18
N SER A 55 2.10 5.66 -2.89
CA SER A 55 2.43 4.56 -1.98
C SER A 55 1.38 3.46 -2.12
N VAL A 56 1.78 2.18 -2.08
CA VAL A 56 0.86 1.03 -2.17
C VAL A 56 1.02 0.13 -0.95
N MET A 57 -0.09 -0.21 -0.29
CA MET A 57 -0.09 -1.20 0.79
C MET A 57 0.31 -2.58 0.26
N ILE A 58 1.20 -3.25 0.98
CA ILE A 58 1.56 -4.67 0.77
C ILE A 58 1.24 -5.38 2.09
N ARG A 59 0.06 -5.99 2.13
CA ARG A 59 -0.49 -6.69 3.29
C ARG A 59 -1.51 -7.73 2.80
N PRO A 60 -1.19 -9.04 2.86
CA PRO A 60 -1.99 -10.07 2.20
C PRO A 60 -3.33 -10.32 2.90
N ARG A 61 -3.43 -10.01 4.19
CA ARG A 61 -4.64 -10.19 5.01
C ARG A 61 -4.71 -9.20 6.18
N GLY A 62 -5.91 -9.11 6.77
CA GLY A 62 -6.13 -8.45 8.05
C GLY A 62 -5.53 -9.21 9.25
N GLY A 63 -5.79 -8.72 10.46
CA GLY A 63 -5.29 -9.30 11.70
C GLY A 63 -3.85 -8.90 12.01
N ASP A 64 -3.06 -9.85 12.50
CA ASP A 64 -1.67 -9.66 12.89
C ASP A 64 -0.71 -9.38 11.71
N PHE A 65 0.58 -9.20 12.07
CA PHE A 65 1.70 -9.04 11.14
C PHE A 65 2.70 -10.21 11.27
N LEU A 66 2.21 -11.37 11.73
CA LEU A 66 2.97 -12.62 11.86
C LEU A 66 2.69 -13.47 10.62
N TYR A 67 3.47 -13.27 9.58
CA TYR A 67 3.23 -13.91 8.29
C TYR A 67 3.91 -15.27 8.19
N THR A 68 3.22 -16.23 7.58
CA THR A 68 3.85 -17.50 7.17
C THR A 68 4.88 -17.26 6.06
N ASP A 69 5.70 -18.27 5.76
CA ASP A 69 6.66 -18.19 4.65
C ASP A 69 5.95 -17.98 3.30
N GLU A 70 4.79 -18.61 3.12
CA GLU A 70 3.97 -18.51 1.91
C GLU A 70 3.38 -17.10 1.76
N GLU A 71 2.90 -16.51 2.86
CA GLU A 71 2.40 -15.13 2.88
C GLU A 71 3.52 -14.12 2.61
N PHE A 72 4.72 -14.36 3.14
CA PHE A 72 5.88 -13.52 2.87
C PHE A 72 6.31 -13.58 1.40
N GLU A 73 6.37 -14.77 0.79
CA GLU A 73 6.66 -14.90 -0.64
C GLU A 73 5.60 -14.21 -1.51
N GLN A 74 4.33 -14.31 -1.14
CA GLN A 74 3.26 -13.55 -1.78
C GLN A 74 3.52 -12.03 -1.67
N MET A 75 3.88 -11.52 -0.50
CA MET A 75 4.22 -10.11 -0.32
C MET A 75 5.37 -9.67 -1.22
N LEU A 76 6.42 -10.49 -1.37
CA LEU A 76 7.54 -10.19 -2.27
C LEU A 76 7.09 -10.12 -3.74
N GLU A 77 6.19 -10.99 -4.17
CA GLU A 77 5.58 -10.91 -5.51
C GLU A 77 4.73 -9.64 -5.67
N GLU A 78 3.91 -9.31 -4.66
CA GLU A 78 3.08 -8.11 -4.66
C GLU A 78 3.92 -6.82 -4.73
N VAL A 79 5.09 -6.76 -4.06
CA VAL A 79 6.05 -5.65 -4.21
C VAL A 79 6.51 -5.51 -5.66
N ARG A 80 6.89 -6.62 -6.31
CA ARG A 80 7.31 -6.62 -7.71
C ARG A 80 6.17 -6.16 -8.63
N PHE A 81 4.95 -6.60 -8.37
CA PHE A 81 3.77 -6.18 -9.13
C PHE A 81 3.43 -4.71 -8.92
N ALA A 82 3.47 -4.22 -7.68
CA ALA A 82 3.21 -2.82 -7.36
C ALA A 82 4.20 -1.90 -8.10
N ARG A 83 5.49 -2.23 -8.07
CA ARG A 83 6.52 -1.54 -8.85
C ARG A 83 6.23 -1.57 -10.34
N ALA A 84 5.90 -2.74 -10.90
CA ALA A 84 5.56 -2.89 -12.33
C ALA A 84 4.29 -2.13 -12.72
N CYS A 85 3.38 -1.87 -11.77
CA CYS A 85 2.18 -1.07 -11.98
C CYS A 85 2.40 0.44 -11.77
N GLY A 86 3.61 0.85 -11.37
CA GLY A 86 4.03 2.23 -11.24
C GLY A 86 3.92 2.83 -9.83
N ALA A 87 3.85 2.01 -8.79
CA ALA A 87 4.00 2.49 -7.41
C ALA A 87 5.34 3.22 -7.23
N ASP A 88 5.32 4.37 -6.56
CA ASP A 88 6.53 5.12 -6.19
C ASP A 88 7.16 4.56 -4.91
N CYS A 89 6.33 4.03 -4.02
CA CYS A 89 6.70 3.44 -2.74
C CYS A 89 5.76 2.27 -2.39
N VAL A 90 6.19 1.41 -1.47
CA VAL A 90 5.35 0.39 -0.84
C VAL A 90 5.31 0.61 0.67
N VAL A 91 4.19 0.26 1.30
CA VAL A 91 4.02 0.27 2.76
C VAL A 91 3.78 -1.17 3.21
N ALA A 92 4.57 -1.64 4.15
CA ALA A 92 4.49 -2.99 4.71
C ALA A 92 4.98 -2.98 6.16
N GLY A 93 4.69 -4.04 6.91
CA GLY A 93 5.21 -4.23 8.25
C GLY A 93 5.15 -5.70 8.65
N LEU A 94 6.22 -6.21 9.24
CA LEU A 94 6.35 -7.59 9.68
C LEU A 94 6.87 -7.61 11.10
N LEU A 95 6.31 -8.48 11.93
CA LEU A 95 6.69 -8.59 13.33
C LEU A 95 7.15 -10.02 13.66
N THR A 96 7.94 -10.11 14.71
CA THR A 96 8.23 -11.36 15.43
C THR A 96 7.13 -11.65 16.45
N PRO A 97 6.98 -12.90 16.94
CA PRO A 97 5.97 -13.24 17.97
C PRO A 97 6.08 -12.47 19.29
N ASP A 98 7.25 -11.91 19.61
CA ASP A 98 7.46 -11.04 20.78
C ASP A 98 7.19 -9.54 20.48
N GLY A 99 6.65 -9.22 19.31
CA GLY A 99 6.19 -7.89 18.94
C GLY A 99 7.30 -6.92 18.51
N ARG A 100 8.46 -7.44 18.08
CA ARG A 100 9.55 -6.64 17.50
C ARG A 100 9.45 -6.64 15.99
N ILE A 101 10.14 -5.71 15.33
CA ILE A 101 10.28 -5.74 13.87
C ILE A 101 11.04 -6.99 13.48
N ASP A 102 10.53 -7.74 12.51
CA ASP A 102 11.28 -8.83 11.89
C ASP A 102 12.33 -8.23 10.95
N GLU A 103 13.58 -8.13 11.39
CA GLU A 103 14.67 -7.54 10.60
C GLU A 103 15.21 -8.46 9.50
N HIS A 104 14.84 -9.75 9.50
CA HIS A 104 15.32 -10.72 8.51
C HIS A 104 14.44 -10.79 7.26
N ARG A 105 13.21 -10.30 7.35
CA ARG A 105 12.19 -10.30 6.29
C ARG A 105 11.86 -8.88 5.85
#